data_AF-A0A2G2JHR7-F1
#
_entry.id   AF-A0A2G2JHR7-F1
#
_cell.length_a   1.000
_cell.length_b   1.000
_cell.length_c   1.000
_cell.angle_alpha   90.00
_cell.angle_beta   90.00
_cell.angle_gamma   90.00
#
_symmetry.space_group_name_H-M   'P 1'
#
loop_
_entity.id
_entity.type
_entity.pdbx_description
1 polymer ?
#
loop_
_entity_poly.entity_id
_entity_poly.type
_entity_poly.pdbx_seq_one_letter_code
_entity_poly.pdbx_strand_id
1 'polypeptide(L)'
;MSSNAVNDRLDEIKKATLVNGLLNAPASLAIGFGLFARFTEQPESLHPLLGDPTFVNGLFLFGLPLSLFCAFRGFKLAKERNKLMSTPSA
;
A
#
# COMPACT_ATOMS: atom_id res chain seq x y z
N MET A 1 -12.20 29.22 -3.78
CA MET A 1 -13.01 28.01 -3.49
C MET A 1 -13.62 28.21 -2.12
N SER A 2 -14.92 27.94 -1.93
CA SER A 2 -15.52 27.99 -0.59
C SER A 2 -14.81 26.99 0.33
N SER A 3 -14.52 27.38 1.57
CA SER A 3 -13.87 26.54 2.60
C SER A 3 -14.53 25.15 2.70
N ASN A 4 -15.86 25.09 2.54
CA ASN A 4 -16.62 23.83 2.53
C ASN A 4 -16.18 22.88 1.41
N ALA A 5 -15.98 23.38 0.19
CA ALA A 5 -15.58 22.54 -0.95
C ALA A 5 -14.15 21.97 -0.82
N VAL A 6 -13.27 22.69 -0.11
CA VAL A 6 -11.90 22.19 0.19
C VAL A 6 -11.97 21.07 1.22
N ASN A 7 -12.78 21.23 2.26
CA ASN A 7 -12.99 20.22 3.30
C ASN A 7 -13.63 18.95 2.74
N ASP A 8 -14.65 19.08 1.89
CA ASP A 8 -15.29 17.93 1.24
C ASP A 8 -14.28 17.11 0.42
N ARG A 9 -13.40 17.80 -0.33
CA ARG A 9 -12.37 17.11 -1.13
C ARG A 9 -11.30 16.44 -0.27
N LEU A 10 -10.91 17.06 0.85
CA LEU A 10 -9.98 16.44 1.79
C LEU A 10 -10.53 15.15 2.40
N ASP A 11 -11.84 15.12 2.70
CA ASP A 11 -12.51 13.93 3.21
C ASP A 11 -12.60 12.81 2.16
N GLU A 12 -12.84 13.14 0.89
CA GLU A 12 -12.76 12.17 -0.21
C GLU A 12 -11.37 11.57 -0.35
N ILE A 13 -10.32 12.39 -0.31
CA ILE A 13 -8.93 11.93 -0.38
C ILE A 13 -8.61 11.04 0.82
N LYS A 14 -9.11 11.37 2.02
CA LYS A 14 -8.94 10.53 3.22
C LYS A 14 -9.58 9.15 3.04
N LYS A 15 -10.82 9.10 2.52
CA LYS A 15 -11.51 7.83 2.21
C LYS A 15 -10.74 7.02 1.16
N ALA A 16 -10.32 7.66 0.07
CA ALA A 16 -9.55 7.01 -0.98
C ALA A 16 -8.20 6.47 -0.47
N THR A 17 -7.56 7.18 0.46
CA THR A 17 -6.31 6.75 1.09
C THR A 17 -6.53 5.50 1.95
N LEU A 18 -7.61 5.46 2.74
CA LEU A 18 -7.97 4.29 3.54
C LEU A 18 -8.24 3.06 2.67
N VAL A 19 -9.02 3.22 1.59
CA VAL A 19 -9.29 2.14 0.63
C VAL A 19 -8.00 1.66 -0.02
N ASN A 20 -7.12 2.58 -0.42
CA ASN A 20 -5.82 2.23 -1.00
C ASN A 20 -4.93 1.48 0.01
N GLY A 21 -4.97 1.84 1.29
CA GLY A 21 -4.28 1.11 2.36
C GLY A 21 -4.82 -0.32 2.55
N LEU A 22 -6.15 -0.48 2.51
CA LEU A 22 -6.78 -1.80 2.61
C LEU A 22 -6.44 -2.70 1.41
N LEU A 23 -6.40 -2.13 0.20
CA LEU A 23 -5.96 -2.83 -1.01
C LEU A 23 -4.47 -3.19 -0.99
N ASN A 24 -3.65 -2.39 -0.30
CA ASN A 24 -2.23 -2.64 -0.16
C ASN A 24 -1.89 -3.69 0.91
N ALA A 25 -2.76 -3.90 1.90
CA ALA A 25 -2.50 -4.83 3.00
C ALA A 25 -2.16 -6.26 2.55
N PRO A 26 -2.87 -6.89 1.58
CA PRO A 26 -2.48 -8.20 1.04
C PRO A 26 -1.11 -8.18 0.37
N ALA A 27 -0.77 -7.10 -0.34
CA ALA A 27 0.54 -6.95 -0.98
C ALA A 27 1.66 -6.84 0.05
N SER A 28 1.45 -6.04 1.10
CA SER A 28 2.40 -5.89 2.21
C SER A 28 2.59 -7.20 2.97
N LEU A 29 1.53 -7.97 3.21
CA LEU A 29 1.63 -9.29 3.81
C LEU A 29 2.41 -10.27 2.92
N ALA A 30 2.09 -10.33 1.62
CA ALA A 30 2.79 -11.20 0.68
C ALA A 30 4.29 -10.88 0.60
N ILE A 31 4.65 -9.60 0.50
CA ILE A 31 6.05 -9.16 0.51
C ILE A 31 6.69 -9.49 1.86
N GLY A 32 6.01 -9.23 2.99
CA GLY A 32 6.52 -9.52 4.32
C GLY A 32 6.83 -10.99 4.53
N PHE A 33 5.90 -11.88 4.16
CA PHE A 33 6.11 -13.33 4.20
C PHE A 33 7.19 -13.78 3.22
N GLY A 34 7.24 -13.21 2.03
CA GLY A 34 8.29 -13.49 1.06
C GLY A 34 9.68 -13.12 1.59
N LEU A 35 9.81 -11.94 2.20
CA LEU A 35 11.07 -11.48 2.82
C LEU A 35 11.46 -12.36 4.01
N PHE A 36 10.51 -12.64 4.90
CA PHE A 36 10.73 -13.54 6.02
C PHE A 36 11.24 -14.90 5.54
N ALA A 37 10.60 -15.46 4.53
CA ALA A 37 10.97 -16.76 3.97
C ALA A 37 12.34 -16.76 3.31
N ARG A 38 12.72 -15.65 2.67
CA ARG A 38 13.99 -15.50 1.96
C ARG A 38 15.20 -15.32 2.87
N PHE A 39 15.00 -14.69 4.03
CA PHE A 39 16.08 -14.27 4.92
C PHE A 39 16.18 -15.07 6.23
N THR A 40 15.25 -15.98 6.50
CA THR A 40 15.27 -16.87 7.66
C THR A 40 15.89 -18.22 7.29
N GLU A 41 16.61 -18.86 8.22
CA GLU A 41 17.24 -20.17 7.99
C GLU A 41 16.25 -21.33 7.99
N GLN A 42 15.10 -21.19 8.68
CA GLN A 42 14.07 -22.23 8.81
C GLN A 42 12.65 -21.66 8.56
N PRO A 43 12.34 -21.18 7.36
CA PRO A 43 11.05 -20.57 7.05
C PRO A 43 9.86 -21.56 7.14
N GLU A 44 10.12 -22.86 6.96
CA GLU A 44 9.16 -23.95 7.11
C GLU A 44 8.63 -24.11 8.55
N SER A 45 9.34 -23.55 9.54
CA SER A 45 8.91 -23.58 10.95
C SER A 45 7.62 -22.79 11.19
N LEU A 46 7.34 -21.76 10.38
CA LEU A 46 6.08 -21.01 10.42
C LEU A 46 5.01 -21.67 9.54
N HIS A 47 5.37 -22.05 8.31
CA HIS A 47 4.45 -22.73 7.40
C HIS A 47 5.23 -23.47 6.30
N PRO A 48 4.89 -24.73 5.95
CA PRO A 48 5.61 -25.51 4.94
C PRO A 48 5.73 -24.83 3.57
N LEU A 49 4.70 -24.06 3.16
CA LEU A 49 4.72 -23.32 1.89
C LEU A 49 5.81 -22.23 1.83
N LEU A 50 6.26 -21.70 2.97
CA LEU A 50 7.34 -20.71 3.00
C LEU A 50 8.72 -21.34 2.77
N GLY A 51 8.83 -22.67 2.92
CA GLY A 51 10.02 -23.43 2.53
C GLY A 51 10.12 -23.72 1.03
N ASP A 52 9.03 -23.52 0.25
CA ASP A 52 9.03 -23.70 -1.20
C ASP A 52 9.45 -22.39 -1.91
N PRO A 53 10.61 -22.35 -2.60
CA PRO A 53 11.07 -21.18 -3.33
C PRO A 53 10.08 -20.71 -4.41
N THR A 54 9.29 -21.63 -4.99
CA THR A 54 8.29 -21.31 -6.02
C THR A 54 7.16 -20.48 -5.43
N PHE A 55 6.67 -20.88 -4.26
CA PHE A 55 5.62 -20.16 -3.54
C PHE A 55 6.13 -18.79 -3.07
N VAL A 56 7.34 -18.73 -2.49
CA VAL A 56 7.97 -17.49 -2.04
C VAL A 56 8.16 -16.50 -3.20
N ASN A 57 8.64 -16.98 -4.36
CA ASN A 57 8.76 -16.15 -5.56
C ASN A 57 7.38 -15.69 -6.06
N GLY A 58 6.35 -16.54 -5.96
CA GLY A 58 4.96 -16.18 -6.27
C GLY A 58 4.43 -15.04 -5.40
N LEU A 59 4.76 -15.03 -4.10
CA LEU A 59 4.41 -13.94 -3.19
C LEU A 59 5.02 -12.60 -3.63
N PHE A 60 6.27 -12.61 -4.09
CA PHE A 60 6.91 -11.40 -4.62
C PHE A 60 6.33 -10.99 -5.98
N LEU A 61 6.07 -11.95 -6.87
CA LEU A 61 5.51 -11.70 -8.18
C LEU A 61 4.11 -11.07 -8.11
N PHE A 62 3.32 -11.42 -7.10
CA PHE A 62 2.02 -10.80 -6.84
C PHE A 62 2.13 -9.52 -6.01
N GLY A 63 2.91 -9.57 -4.93
CA GLY A 63 3.01 -8.49 -3.95
C GLY A 63 3.68 -7.23 -4.49
N LEU A 64 4.76 -7.35 -5.26
CA LEU A 64 5.51 -6.19 -5.76
C LEU A 64 4.69 -5.35 -6.75
N PRO A 65 4.05 -5.91 -7.80
CA PRO A 65 3.22 -5.12 -8.71
C PRO A 65 2.03 -4.45 -8.02
N LEU A 66 1.35 -5.16 -7.12
CA LEU A 66 0.19 -4.61 -6.39
C LEU A 66 0.63 -3.48 -5.44
N SER A 67 1.76 -3.66 -4.76
CA SER A 67 2.35 -2.63 -3.90
C SER A 67 2.78 -1.40 -4.69
N LEU A 68 3.41 -1.58 -5.86
CA LEU A 68 3.77 -0.47 -6.75
C LEU A 68 2.54 0.29 -7.26
N PHE A 69 1.48 -0.42 -7.63
CA PHE A 69 0.21 0.20 -8.05
C PHE A 69 -0.41 1.02 -6.91
N CYS A 70 -0.46 0.47 -5.70
CA CYS A 70 -0.99 1.16 -4.52
C CYS A 70 -0.11 2.36 -4.13
N ALA A 71 1.22 2.25 -4.25
CA ALA A 71 2.16 3.33 -4.00
C ALA A 71 1.96 4.49 -4.98
N PHE A 72 1.78 4.20 -6.28
CA PHE A 72 1.52 5.22 -7.29
C PHE A 72 0.20 5.97 -7.05
N ARG A 73 -0.88 5.25 -6.71
CA ARG A 73 -2.17 5.87 -6.36
C ARG A 73 -2.07 6.69 -5.08
N GLY A 74 -1.41 6.16 -4.06
CA GLY A 74 -1.16 6.86 -2.80
C GLY A 74 -0.38 8.15 -2.99
N PHE A 75 0.66 8.13 -3.83
CA PHE A 75 1.47 9.30 -4.15
C PHE A 75 0.64 10.41 -4.83
N LYS A 76 -0.24 10.04 -5.78
CA LYS A 76 -1.15 11.01 -6.42
C LYS A 76 -2.10 11.66 -5.41
N LEU A 77 -2.73 10.86 -4.55
CA LEU A 77 -3.64 11.34 -3.50
C LEU A 77 -2.93 12.24 -2.49
N ALA A 78 -1.71 11.87 -2.07
CA ALA A 78 -0.88 12.67 -1.17
C ALA A 78 -0.48 14.02 -1.79
N LYS A 79 -0.09 14.02 -3.08
CA LYS A 79 0.23 15.25 -3.82
C LYS A 79 -0.99 16.18 -3.89
N GLU A 80 -2.18 15.62 -4.14
CA GLU A 80 -3.42 16.39 -4.18
C GLU A 80 -3.78 16.98 -2.81
N ARG A 81 -3.70 16.18 -1.75
CA ARG A 81 -3.89 16.62 -0.36
C ARG A 81 -2.96 17.79 -0.01
N ASN A 82 -1.67 17.66 -0.32
CA ASN A 82 -0.67 18.68 -0.02
C ASN A 82 -0.94 19.99 -0.77
N LYS A 83 -1.39 19.91 -2.04
CA LYS A 83 -1.79 21.09 -2.82
C LYS A 83 -2.98 21.81 -2.20
N LEU A 84 -3.97 21.07 -1.70
CA LEU A 84 -5.16 21.64 -1.06
C LEU A 84 -4.81 22.31 0.28
N MET A 85 -3.87 21.75 1.05
CA MET A 85 -3.40 22.37 2.30
C MET A 85 -2.50 23.58 2.10
N SER A 86 -1.73 23.63 1.01
CA SER A 86 -0.83 24.75 0.71
C SER A 86 -1.54 25.94 0.05
N THR A 87 -2.80 25.79 -0.36
CA THR A 87 -3.57 26.89 -0.97
C THR A 87 -4.19 27.71 0.17
N PRO A 88 -3.85 29.00 0.33
CA PRO A 88 -4.41 29.83 1.38
C PRO A 88 -5.93 29.90 1.19
N SER A 89 -6.69 29.53 2.22
CA SER A 89 -8.11 29.81 2.31
C SER A 89 -8.29 31.32 2.35
N ALA A 90 -8.61 31.92 1.20
CA ALA A 90 -9.10 33.29 1.11
C ALA A 90 -10.53 33.38 1.64
#